data_AF-A0A819QQA1-F1
#
_entry.id   AF-A0A819QQA1-F1
#
_cell.length_a   1.000
_cell.length_b   1.000
_cell.length_c   1.000
_cell.angle_alpha   90.00
_cell.angle_beta   90.00
_cell.angle_gamma   90.00
#
_symmetry.space_group_name_H-M   'P 1'
#
loop_
_entity.id
_entity.type
_entity.pdbx_description
1 polymer ?
#
loop_
_entity_poly.entity_id
_entity_poly.type
_entity_poly.pdbx_seq_one_letter_code
_entity_poly.pdbx_strand_id
1 'polypeptide(L)'
;VKGAKESGGKGFVKGLGKGLLGLFGRPASGVADLTSSSFKLIKRVAAHEEIIHRVRNPRHVGKDGIVRPSVAHETLGSFIFDQFPDDKHHTTEVYIAHINAIKEPSTLFFATTKRILFLIENKSSSFGYDIEWDYHLKEIKGTPTVKFDPNFIEITLKETNVLGMTKKESLHIKVVPYENIGEARYIVDKIIEIMKALEI
;
A
#
# COMPACT_ATOMS: atom_id res chain seq x y z
N VAL A 1 -43.26 29.81 51.05
CA VAL A 1 -44.21 29.25 50.05
C VAL A 1 -44.50 30.33 49.00
N LYS A 2 -44.59 29.95 47.72
CA LYS A 2 -44.66 30.81 46.50
C LYS A 2 -43.34 31.56 46.22
N GLY A 3 -42.44 31.03 45.40
CA GLY A 3 -42.56 31.19 43.95
C GLY A 3 -41.68 30.22 43.15
N ALA A 4 -41.87 28.91 43.37
CA ALA A 4 -41.52 27.86 42.41
C ALA A 4 -42.54 27.79 41.24
N LYS A 5 -43.10 28.93 40.82
CA LYS A 5 -44.20 28.97 39.84
C LYS A 5 -44.21 30.28 39.06
N GLU A 6 -43.12 30.56 38.33
CA GLU A 6 -43.11 31.28 37.05
C GLU A 6 -41.65 31.45 36.62
N SER A 7 -41.36 31.10 35.36
CA SER A 7 -40.03 31.13 34.71
C SER A 7 -39.13 29.90 34.92
N GLY A 8 -39.65 28.72 34.58
CA GLY A 8 -38.79 27.65 34.07
C GLY A 8 -38.00 28.15 32.84
N GLY A 9 -36.70 27.84 32.78
CA GLY A 9 -35.84 28.10 31.61
C GLY A 9 -34.62 29.01 31.83
N LYS A 10 -34.50 29.76 32.94
CA LYS A 10 -33.35 30.67 33.19
C LYS A 10 -32.27 30.14 34.13
N GLY A 11 -32.38 28.91 34.64
CA GLY A 11 -31.39 28.28 35.52
C GLY A 11 -30.22 27.58 34.82
N PHE A 12 -30.34 27.22 33.54
CA PHE A 12 -29.33 26.41 32.83
C PHE A 12 -28.17 27.24 32.25
N VAL A 13 -28.33 28.57 32.15
CA VAL A 13 -27.33 29.46 31.54
C VAL A 13 -26.29 29.96 32.56
N LYS A 14 -26.53 29.76 33.87
CA LYS A 14 -25.58 30.20 34.92
C LYS A 14 -24.55 29.14 35.32
N GLY A 15 -24.71 27.88 34.85
CA GLY A 15 -23.89 26.74 35.25
C GLY A 15 -22.79 26.29 34.28
N LEU A 16 -22.75 26.76 33.02
CA LEU A 16 -21.90 26.19 31.96
C LEU A 16 -20.64 26.99 31.59
N GLY A 17 -20.45 28.23 32.04
CA GLY A 17 -19.29 29.05 31.58
C GLY A 17 -18.02 28.98 32.43
N LYS A 18 -18.09 28.41 33.65
CA LYS A 18 -16.94 28.28 34.57
C LYS A 18 -15.90 27.22 34.12
N GLY A 19 -16.00 26.67 32.90
CA GLY A 19 -15.18 25.56 32.39
C GLY A 19 -13.74 25.90 31.95
N LEU A 20 -13.29 27.15 32.08
CA LEU A 20 -11.95 27.58 31.63
C LEU A 20 -10.82 27.37 32.66
N LEU A 21 -11.12 26.96 33.90
CA LEU A 21 -10.10 26.78 34.96
C LEU A 21 -9.63 25.33 35.17
N GLY A 22 -10.08 24.37 34.33
CA GLY A 22 -9.75 22.95 34.44
C GLY A 22 -8.56 22.48 33.59
N LEU A 23 -7.54 23.32 33.37
CA LEU A 23 -6.47 23.06 32.40
C LEU A 23 -5.36 22.09 32.88
N PHE A 24 -5.44 21.47 34.05
CA PHE A 24 -4.40 20.52 34.50
C PHE A 24 -4.98 19.33 35.24
N GLY A 25 -5.18 18.23 34.53
CA GLY A 25 -5.62 16.99 35.16
C GLY A 25 -5.81 15.81 34.22
N ARG A 26 -4.80 15.54 33.36
CA ARG A 26 -4.65 14.32 32.54
C ARG A 26 -5.76 14.05 31.49
N PRO A 27 -5.43 13.89 30.20
CA PRO A 27 -6.40 13.45 29.21
C PRO A 27 -6.67 11.94 29.42
N ALA A 28 -7.62 11.62 30.28
CA ALA A 28 -8.06 10.25 30.55
C ALA A 28 -9.35 9.87 29.80
N SER A 29 -9.64 10.49 28.66
CA SER A 29 -10.86 10.25 27.88
C SER A 29 -10.58 10.22 26.38
N GLY A 30 -9.75 9.26 25.96
CA GLY A 30 -9.67 8.86 24.55
C GLY A 30 -10.76 7.84 24.25
N VAL A 31 -11.82 8.25 23.55
CA VAL A 31 -12.55 7.56 22.46
C VAL A 31 -13.86 8.32 22.20
N ALA A 32 -14.21 8.50 20.91
CA ALA A 32 -15.46 9.05 20.37
C ALA A 32 -15.61 10.58 20.31
N ASP A 33 -14.96 11.21 19.32
CA ASP A 33 -15.61 12.09 18.31
C ASP A 33 -14.60 12.95 17.53
N LEU A 34 -13.68 12.27 16.85
CA LEU A 34 -13.09 12.80 15.61
C LEU A 34 -14.06 12.52 14.45
N THR A 35 -15.31 12.99 14.57
CA THR A 35 -16.36 12.85 13.56
C THR A 35 -16.17 13.88 12.45
N SER A 36 -15.14 13.68 11.60
CA SER A 36 -14.98 14.01 10.16
C SER A 36 -15.33 15.41 9.60
N SER A 37 -15.83 16.37 10.39
CA SER A 37 -16.41 17.60 9.84
C SER A 37 -15.40 18.75 9.67
N SER A 38 -14.20 18.65 10.24
CA SER A 38 -13.15 19.66 10.12
C SER A 38 -12.44 19.66 8.76
N PHE A 39 -12.36 18.51 8.07
CA PHE A 39 -11.67 18.44 6.77
C PHE A 39 -12.44 19.10 5.63
N LYS A 40 -13.77 19.24 5.74
CA LYS A 40 -14.58 19.92 4.71
C LYS A 40 -14.45 21.45 4.75
N LEU A 41 -14.06 22.03 5.88
CA LEU A 41 -13.95 23.48 6.03
C LEU A 41 -12.70 24.05 5.33
N ILE A 42 -11.66 23.23 5.12
CA ILE A 42 -10.42 23.66 4.44
C ILE A 42 -10.58 23.75 2.92
N LYS A 43 -11.63 23.15 2.33
CA LYS A 43 -11.84 23.18 0.87
C LYS A 43 -12.07 24.57 0.28
N ARG A 44 -12.45 25.57 1.08
CA ARG A 44 -12.82 26.91 0.58
C ARG A 44 -11.68 27.94 0.56
N VAL A 45 -10.49 27.58 1.04
CA VAL A 45 -9.27 28.42 0.93
C VAL A 45 -8.42 28.00 -0.27
N ALA A 46 -8.63 26.79 -0.81
CA ALA A 46 -7.91 26.24 -1.96
C ALA A 46 -8.44 26.68 -3.34
N ALA A 47 -9.09 27.86 -3.41
CA ALA A 47 -9.49 28.46 -4.69
C ALA A 47 -8.35 29.28 -5.34
N HIS A 48 -7.19 29.36 -4.69
CA HIS A 48 -5.93 29.69 -5.38
C HIS A 48 -5.31 28.39 -5.85
N GLU A 49 -5.42 28.13 -7.15
CA GLU A 49 -4.85 26.98 -7.84
C GLU A 49 -3.33 27.12 -7.98
N GLU A 50 -2.61 27.16 -6.86
CA GLU A 50 -1.26 26.60 -6.87
C GLU A 50 -1.40 25.11 -6.61
N ILE A 51 -1.19 24.30 -7.64
CA ILE A 51 -1.09 22.85 -7.50
C ILE A 51 0.14 22.59 -6.64
N ILE A 52 -0.06 22.45 -5.32
CA ILE A 52 1.02 22.11 -4.39
C ILE A 52 1.42 20.67 -4.69
N HIS A 53 2.47 20.50 -5.49
CA HIS A 53 3.07 19.19 -5.71
C HIS A 53 3.73 18.73 -4.42
N ARG A 54 3.49 17.48 -4.03
CA ARG A 54 4.17 16.89 -2.87
C ARG A 54 5.67 16.84 -3.17
N VAL A 55 6.48 17.44 -2.30
CA VAL A 55 7.95 17.39 -2.39
C VAL A 55 8.49 15.96 -2.23
N ARG A 56 7.76 15.09 -1.52
CA ARG A 56 8.14 13.70 -1.27
C ARG A 56 6.90 12.80 -1.20
N ASN A 57 7.04 11.56 -1.66
CA ASN A 57 6.01 10.54 -1.53
C ASN A 57 5.71 10.19 -0.05
N PRO A 58 4.48 9.71 0.26
CA PRO A 58 4.11 9.27 1.60
C PRO A 58 5.02 8.14 2.10
N ARG A 59 5.33 8.14 3.40
CA ARG A 59 6.21 7.12 4.00
C ARG A 59 5.55 5.74 3.91
N HIS A 60 6.31 4.72 3.49
CA HIS A 60 5.90 3.32 3.62
C HIS A 60 5.84 2.90 5.10
N VAL A 61 4.70 2.34 5.52
CA VAL A 61 4.54 1.71 6.83
C VAL A 61 4.32 0.23 6.60
N GLY A 62 5.28 -0.58 7.06
CA GLY A 62 5.22 -2.03 6.93
C GLY A 62 4.10 -2.64 7.77
N LYS A 63 3.85 -3.94 7.57
CA LYS A 63 2.81 -4.70 8.29
C LYS A 63 3.00 -4.73 9.81
N ASP A 64 4.22 -4.52 10.29
CA ASP A 64 4.55 -4.45 11.71
C ASP A 64 4.08 -3.15 12.39
N GLY A 65 3.62 -2.16 11.61
CA GLY A 65 3.16 -0.88 12.12
C GLY A 65 4.27 0.00 12.71
N ILE A 66 5.54 -0.38 12.54
CA ILE A 66 6.67 0.36 13.11
C ILE A 66 7.08 1.48 12.16
N VAL A 67 7.11 2.71 12.67
CA VAL A 67 7.58 3.87 11.92
C VAL A 67 9.11 3.89 11.86
N ARG A 68 9.66 3.77 10.65
CA ARG A 68 11.10 3.82 10.37
C ARG A 68 11.51 5.11 9.65
N PRO A 69 12.81 5.45 9.63
CA PRO A 69 13.33 6.46 8.72
C PRO A 69 12.89 6.19 7.27
N SER A 70 12.55 7.24 6.54
CA SER A 70 12.03 7.09 5.19
C SER A 70 13.11 6.62 4.23
N VAL A 71 12.86 5.53 3.53
CA VAL A 71 13.69 5.08 2.40
C VAL A 71 13.00 5.49 1.10
N ALA A 72 13.69 6.26 0.25
CA ALA A 72 13.11 6.79 -1.00
C ALA A 72 12.58 5.68 -1.92
N HIS A 73 13.31 4.58 -2.03
CA HIS A 73 12.91 3.39 -2.79
C HIS A 73 11.59 2.80 -2.28
N GLU A 74 11.46 2.50 -0.99
CA GLU A 74 10.22 1.96 -0.42
C GLU A 74 9.04 2.93 -0.55
N THR A 75 9.32 4.23 -0.42
CA THR A 75 8.33 5.30 -0.54
C THR A 75 7.81 5.41 -1.97
N LEU A 76 8.67 5.22 -2.98
CA LEU A 76 8.28 5.13 -4.38
C LEU A 76 7.43 3.88 -4.65
N GLY A 77 7.88 2.71 -4.19
CA GLY A 77 7.15 1.46 -4.39
C GLY A 77 5.75 1.50 -3.77
N SER A 78 5.64 1.98 -2.53
CA SER A 78 4.34 2.16 -1.88
C SER A 78 3.46 3.15 -2.62
N PHE A 79 4.02 4.25 -3.12
CA PHE A 79 3.27 5.22 -3.91
C PHE A 79 2.73 4.61 -5.21
N ILE A 80 3.54 3.85 -5.95
CA ILE A 80 3.13 3.14 -7.17
C ILE A 80 1.99 2.16 -6.85
N PHE A 81 2.15 1.38 -5.77
CA PHE A 81 1.13 0.45 -5.33
C PHE A 81 -0.20 1.15 -5.04
N ASP A 82 -0.18 2.27 -4.31
CA ASP A 82 -1.38 3.05 -3.97
C ASP A 82 -2.09 3.66 -5.19
N GLN A 83 -1.46 3.70 -6.37
CA GLN A 83 -2.11 4.15 -7.61
C GLN A 83 -2.86 3.04 -8.34
N PHE A 84 -2.73 1.77 -7.93
CA PHE A 84 -3.44 0.68 -8.57
C PHE A 84 -4.96 0.81 -8.36
N PRO A 85 -5.79 0.41 -9.35
CA PRO A 85 -7.23 0.45 -9.19
C PRO A 85 -7.70 -0.33 -7.96
N ASP A 86 -8.66 0.25 -7.23
CA ASP A 86 -9.18 -0.27 -5.95
C ASP A 86 -9.92 -1.63 -6.06
N ASP A 87 -9.99 -2.25 -7.23
CA ASP A 87 -10.81 -3.45 -7.45
C ASP A 87 -10.23 -4.72 -6.81
N LYS A 88 -8.92 -4.78 -6.51
CA LYS A 88 -8.27 -6.00 -5.99
C LYS A 88 -7.15 -5.83 -4.96
N HIS A 89 -6.46 -4.69 -4.89
CA HIS A 89 -5.13 -4.64 -4.29
C HIS A 89 -5.07 -4.04 -2.87
N HIS A 90 -5.87 -3.02 -2.55
CA HIS A 90 -5.59 -2.18 -1.36
C HIS A 90 -6.17 -2.68 -0.03
N THR A 91 -7.22 -3.51 -0.03
CA THR A 91 -7.87 -3.91 1.24
C THR A 91 -7.15 -5.04 1.95
N THR A 92 -6.34 -5.82 1.24
CA THR A 92 -5.74 -7.05 1.81
C THR A 92 -4.29 -7.29 1.43
N GLU A 93 -3.70 -6.43 0.59
CA GLU A 93 -2.32 -6.57 0.15
C GLU A 93 -1.50 -5.33 0.51
N VAL A 94 -0.21 -5.55 0.75
CA VAL A 94 0.74 -4.49 1.06
C VAL A 94 1.94 -4.64 0.12
N TYR A 95 2.48 -3.51 -0.32
CA TYR A 95 3.78 -3.44 -1.01
C TYR A 95 4.90 -4.05 -0.15
N ILE A 96 5.83 -4.78 -0.78
CA ILE A 96 6.98 -5.38 -0.11
C ILE A 96 8.29 -4.86 -0.68
N ALA A 97 8.51 -5.05 -1.99
CA ALA A 97 9.76 -4.70 -2.65
C ALA A 97 9.53 -4.55 -4.15
N HIS A 98 10.39 -3.79 -4.83
CA HIS A 98 10.46 -3.77 -6.29
C HIS A 98 11.92 -3.65 -6.72
N ILE A 99 12.20 -4.04 -7.97
CA ILE A 99 13.49 -3.83 -8.62
C ILE A 99 13.27 -3.33 -10.04
N ASN A 100 14.25 -2.61 -10.58
CA ASN A 100 14.27 -2.29 -12.01
C ASN A 100 14.76 -3.52 -12.78
N ALA A 101 13.93 -4.05 -13.67
CA ALA A 101 14.30 -5.21 -14.49
C ALA A 101 15.04 -4.76 -15.77
N ILE A 102 14.46 -3.80 -16.49
CA ILE A 102 15.02 -3.17 -17.70
C ILE A 102 14.91 -1.66 -17.52
N LYS A 103 15.92 -0.90 -17.96
CA LYS A 103 15.90 0.57 -17.88
C LYS A 103 15.08 1.25 -18.98
N GLU A 104 15.06 0.68 -20.18
CA GLU A 104 14.44 1.29 -21.35
C GLU A 104 13.68 0.25 -22.20
N PRO A 105 12.32 0.29 -22.25
CA PRO A 105 11.46 1.08 -21.35
C PRO A 105 11.69 0.68 -19.88
N SER A 106 11.44 1.59 -18.95
CA SER A 106 11.60 1.29 -17.52
C SER A 106 10.60 0.21 -17.12
N THR A 107 11.10 -0.97 -16.76
CA THR A 107 10.27 -2.07 -16.28
C THR A 107 10.58 -2.39 -14.83
N LEU A 108 9.53 -2.63 -14.06
CA LEU A 108 9.63 -2.96 -12.65
C LEU A 108 9.16 -4.38 -12.41
N PHE A 109 9.98 -5.16 -11.73
CA PHE A 109 9.51 -6.39 -11.10
C PHE A 109 9.11 -6.06 -9.66
N PHE A 110 7.86 -6.33 -9.33
CA PHE A 110 7.19 -5.76 -8.17
C PHE A 110 6.54 -6.87 -7.35
N ALA A 111 6.78 -6.87 -6.04
CA ALA A 111 6.28 -7.88 -5.12
C ALA A 111 5.36 -7.26 -4.05
N THR A 112 4.22 -7.92 -3.85
CA THR A 112 3.28 -7.62 -2.75
C THR A 112 3.23 -8.81 -1.78
N THR A 113 2.46 -8.68 -0.71
CA THR A 113 2.19 -9.79 0.22
C THR A 113 1.50 -11.00 -0.41
N LYS A 114 0.94 -10.88 -1.62
CA LYS A 114 0.18 -11.97 -2.26
C LYS A 114 0.54 -12.21 -3.72
N ARG A 115 1.14 -11.25 -4.41
CA ARG A 115 1.30 -11.27 -5.87
C ARG A 115 2.71 -10.84 -6.27
N ILE A 116 3.08 -11.26 -7.48
CA ILE A 116 4.20 -10.70 -8.22
C ILE A 116 3.65 -10.07 -9.50
N LEU A 117 4.14 -8.88 -9.79
CA LEU A 117 3.70 -8.07 -10.92
C LEU A 117 4.93 -7.68 -11.74
N PHE A 118 4.71 -7.51 -13.03
CA PHE A 118 5.69 -6.90 -13.91
C PHE A 118 5.05 -5.72 -14.59
N LEU A 119 5.66 -4.56 -14.37
CA LEU A 119 5.14 -3.28 -14.77
C LEU A 119 6.02 -2.73 -15.87
N ILE A 120 5.42 -2.17 -16.92
CA ILE A 120 6.13 -1.41 -17.94
C ILE A 120 5.73 0.05 -17.79
N GLU A 121 6.70 0.96 -17.77
CA GLU A 121 6.43 2.40 -17.77
C GLU A 121 5.59 2.78 -18.99
N ASN A 122 4.44 3.41 -18.73
CA ASN A 122 3.55 3.95 -19.73
C ASN A 122 3.09 5.34 -19.30
N LYS A 123 3.67 6.37 -19.90
CA LYS A 123 3.36 7.78 -19.61
C LYS A 123 1.93 8.18 -19.99
N SER A 124 1.24 7.38 -20.81
CA SER A 124 -0.16 7.59 -21.18
C SER A 124 -1.14 6.96 -20.18
N SER A 125 -0.67 6.05 -19.34
CA SER A 125 -1.48 5.42 -18.30
C SER A 125 -1.73 6.41 -17.15
N SER A 126 -2.94 6.38 -16.57
CA SER A 126 -3.31 7.26 -15.46
C SER A 126 -2.41 7.13 -14.22
N PHE A 127 -1.73 5.99 -14.06
CA PHE A 127 -0.79 5.73 -12.96
C PHE A 127 0.68 5.59 -13.43
N GLY A 128 0.98 5.89 -14.69
CA GLY A 128 2.35 5.91 -15.24
C GLY A 128 2.94 4.55 -15.59
N TYR A 129 2.22 3.46 -15.33
CA TYR A 129 2.66 2.09 -15.65
C TYR A 129 1.50 1.31 -16.29
N ASP A 130 1.83 0.26 -17.03
CA ASP A 130 0.92 -0.81 -17.43
C ASP A 130 1.35 -2.10 -16.74
N ILE A 131 0.39 -2.94 -16.35
CA ILE A 131 0.66 -4.27 -15.79
C ILE A 131 0.77 -5.25 -16.95
N GLU A 132 1.98 -5.75 -17.25
CA GLU A 132 2.20 -6.73 -18.32
C GLU A 132 1.79 -8.14 -17.87
N TRP A 133 2.15 -8.50 -16.63
CA TRP A 133 1.69 -9.74 -16.02
C TRP A 133 1.47 -9.57 -14.51
N ASP A 134 0.47 -10.30 -14.02
CA ASP A 134 0.04 -10.36 -12.63
C ASP A 134 -0.24 -11.80 -12.25
N TYR A 135 0.55 -12.35 -11.32
CA TYR A 135 0.35 -13.69 -10.79
C TYR A 135 0.27 -13.67 -9.26
N HIS A 136 -0.66 -14.45 -8.71
CA HIS A 136 -0.68 -14.73 -7.29
C HIS A 136 0.50 -15.66 -6.93
N LEU A 137 1.12 -15.44 -5.77
CA LEU A 137 2.17 -16.32 -5.24
C LEU A 137 1.77 -17.81 -5.16
N LYS A 138 0.46 -18.12 -5.08
CA LYS A 138 -0.08 -19.50 -5.12
C LYS A 138 0.16 -20.21 -6.44
N GLU A 139 0.23 -19.44 -7.52
CA GLU A 139 0.45 -19.92 -8.89
C GLU A 139 1.92 -20.23 -9.16
N ILE A 140 2.85 -19.81 -8.29
CA ILE A 140 4.26 -20.15 -8.42
C ILE A 140 4.50 -21.59 -8.00
N LYS A 141 5.27 -22.33 -8.79
CA LYS A 141 5.75 -23.69 -8.48
C LYS A 141 7.20 -23.60 -8.02
N GLY A 142 7.46 -24.05 -6.80
CA GLY A 142 8.80 -23.99 -6.20
C GLY A 142 9.21 -22.55 -5.87
N THR A 143 10.50 -22.34 -5.66
CA THR A 143 11.06 -21.03 -5.28
C THR A 143 11.62 -20.30 -6.49
N PRO A 144 11.38 -18.99 -6.65
CA PRO A 144 12.10 -18.17 -7.63
C PRO A 144 13.61 -18.30 -7.43
N THR A 145 14.37 -18.37 -8.51
CA THR A 145 15.84 -18.50 -8.43
C THR A 145 16.55 -17.42 -9.22
N VAL A 146 17.63 -16.89 -8.66
CA VAL A 146 18.51 -15.93 -9.34
C VAL A 146 19.53 -16.73 -10.15
N LYS A 147 19.54 -16.55 -11.48
CA LYS A 147 20.47 -17.18 -12.41
C LYS A 147 21.55 -16.20 -12.84
N PHE A 148 22.75 -16.74 -13.02
CA PHE A 148 23.93 -16.03 -13.53
C PHE A 148 24.19 -16.52 -14.95
N ASP A 149 24.55 -15.59 -15.84
CA ASP A 149 24.95 -15.87 -17.23
C ASP A 149 23.91 -16.65 -18.07
N PRO A 150 22.83 -16.00 -18.56
CA PRO A 150 22.52 -14.58 -18.40
C PRO A 150 21.91 -14.22 -17.03
N ASN A 151 21.96 -12.93 -16.67
CA ASN A 151 21.43 -12.41 -15.39
C ASN A 151 19.91 -12.28 -15.43
N PHE A 152 19.20 -13.23 -14.83
CA PHE A 152 17.74 -13.16 -14.70
C PHE A 152 17.23 -13.90 -13.46
N ILE A 153 16.06 -13.50 -12.98
CA ILE A 153 15.26 -14.24 -12.00
C ILE A 153 14.34 -15.18 -12.78
N GLU A 154 14.42 -16.47 -12.49
CA GLU A 154 13.56 -17.50 -13.05
C GLU A 154 12.38 -17.76 -12.10
N ILE A 155 11.17 -17.68 -12.63
CA ILE A 155 9.92 -17.94 -11.91
C ILE A 155 9.17 -19.03 -12.68
N THR A 156 9.00 -20.18 -12.05
CA THR A 156 8.20 -21.27 -12.62
C THR A 156 6.76 -21.16 -12.14
N LEU A 157 5.80 -21.20 -13.06
CA LEU A 157 4.37 -21.13 -12.78
C LEU A 157 3.73 -22.51 -12.93
N LYS A 158 2.72 -22.77 -12.10
CA LYS A 158 1.81 -23.91 -12.20
C LYS A 158 0.84 -23.61 -13.34
N GLU A 159 1.00 -24.27 -14.49
CA GLU A 159 0.00 -24.16 -15.54
C GLU A 159 -1.10 -25.20 -15.31
N THR A 160 -2.35 -24.75 -15.19
CA THR A 160 -3.51 -25.64 -15.24
C THR A 160 -4.24 -25.44 -16.57
N ASN A 161 -3.78 -26.15 -17.61
CA ASN A 161 -4.55 -26.28 -18.84
C ASN A 161 -5.60 -27.39 -18.65
N VAL A 162 -6.88 -27.01 -18.72
CA VAL A 162 -8.01 -27.94 -18.72
C VAL A 162 -8.55 -28.03 -20.14
N LEU A 163 -7.83 -28.72 -21.04
CA LEU A 163 -8.32 -29.02 -22.38
C LEU A 163 -8.54 -30.53 -22.49
N GLY A 164 -9.81 -30.94 -22.57
CA GLY A 164 -10.20 -32.32 -22.89
C GLY A 164 -9.75 -33.38 -21.88
N MET A 165 -10.40 -33.45 -20.72
CA MET A 165 -10.38 -34.57 -19.74
C MET A 165 -9.02 -35.12 -19.27
N THR A 166 -7.89 -34.48 -19.60
CA THR A 166 -6.56 -34.87 -19.13
C THR A 166 -5.82 -33.67 -18.56
N LYS A 167 -5.52 -33.73 -17.26
CA LYS A 167 -4.72 -32.71 -16.58
C LYS A 167 -3.25 -32.95 -16.92
N LYS A 168 -2.74 -32.25 -17.93
CA LYS A 168 -1.30 -32.24 -18.23
C LYS A 168 -0.69 -31.06 -17.48
N GLU A 169 0.19 -31.34 -16.51
CA GLU A 169 1.00 -30.29 -15.88
C GLU A 169 2.05 -29.82 -16.89
N SER A 170 1.82 -28.67 -17.52
CA SER A 170 2.87 -27.93 -18.22
C SER A 170 3.46 -26.88 -17.27
N LEU A 171 4.75 -26.59 -17.44
CA LEU A 171 5.46 -25.57 -16.67
C LEU A 171 5.63 -24.36 -17.56
N HIS A 172 5.08 -23.22 -17.13
CA HIS A 172 5.32 -21.94 -17.78
C HIS A 172 6.41 -21.19 -17.03
N ILE A 173 7.49 -20.82 -17.72
CA ILE A 173 8.64 -20.15 -17.09
C ILE A 173 8.60 -18.66 -17.46
N LYS A 174 8.60 -17.81 -16.45
CA LYS A 174 8.79 -16.36 -16.59
C LYS A 174 10.22 -15.99 -16.19
N VAL A 175 10.83 -15.10 -16.96
CA VAL A 175 12.17 -14.61 -16.73
C VAL A 175 12.12 -13.10 -16.50
N VAL A 176 12.82 -12.62 -15.49
CA VAL A 176 12.95 -11.20 -15.17
C VAL A 176 14.43 -10.83 -15.23
N PRO A 177 14.89 -10.07 -16.22
CA PRO A 177 16.28 -9.62 -16.24
C PRO A 177 16.56 -8.73 -15.04
N TYR A 178 17.82 -8.69 -14.59
CA TYR A 178 18.25 -7.78 -13.54
C TYR A 178 19.66 -7.24 -13.83
N GLU A 179 19.93 -6.02 -13.34
CA GLU A 179 21.28 -5.43 -13.39
C GLU A 179 22.02 -5.62 -12.07
N ASN A 180 21.34 -5.38 -10.95
CA ASN A 180 21.94 -5.45 -9.62
C ASN A 180 21.59 -6.78 -8.92
N ILE A 181 22.60 -7.64 -8.75
CA ILE A 181 22.47 -8.92 -8.07
C ILE A 181 21.99 -8.78 -6.61
N GLY A 182 22.40 -7.71 -5.91
CA GLY A 182 22.01 -7.46 -4.53
C GLY A 182 20.50 -7.21 -4.41
N GLU A 183 19.97 -6.41 -5.33
CA GLU A 183 18.53 -6.14 -5.43
C GLU A 183 17.75 -7.38 -5.84
N ALA A 184 18.25 -8.14 -6.82
CA ALA A 184 17.63 -9.39 -7.28
C ALA A 184 17.54 -10.43 -6.16
N ARG A 185 18.62 -10.61 -5.38
CA ARG A 185 18.61 -11.48 -4.20
C ARG A 185 17.66 -10.97 -3.14
N TYR A 186 17.69 -9.67 -2.85
CA TYR A 186 16.82 -9.06 -1.85
C TYR A 186 15.33 -9.30 -2.15
N ILE A 187 14.88 -9.06 -3.39
CA ILE A 187 13.46 -9.28 -3.74
C ILE A 187 13.10 -10.77 -3.72
N VAL A 188 13.98 -11.66 -4.20
CA VAL A 188 13.73 -13.10 -4.17
C VAL A 188 13.66 -13.63 -2.75
N ASP A 189 14.55 -13.20 -1.86
CA ASP A 189 14.54 -13.58 -0.45
C ASP A 189 13.23 -13.13 0.24
N LYS A 190 12.75 -11.92 -0.08
CA LYS A 190 11.46 -11.43 0.41
C LYS A 190 10.28 -12.23 -0.12
N ILE A 191 10.29 -12.60 -1.39
CA ILE A 191 9.24 -13.45 -1.96
C ILE A 191 9.25 -14.82 -1.27
N ILE A 192 10.42 -15.43 -1.06
CA ILE A 192 10.56 -16.72 -0.38
C ILE A 192 10.09 -16.63 1.07
N GLU A 193 10.42 -15.57 1.79
CA GLU A 193 9.95 -15.31 3.17
C GLU A 193 8.41 -15.32 3.22
N ILE A 194 7.76 -14.66 2.26
CA ILE A 194 6.30 -14.59 2.16
C ILE A 194 5.69 -15.94 1.75
N MET A 195 6.27 -16.63 0.76
CA MET A 195 5.78 -17.95 0.34
C MET A 195 5.82 -18.95 1.49
N LYS A 196 6.91 -18.96 2.28
CA LYS A 196 7.01 -19.77 3.50
C LYS A 196 5.95 -19.39 4.53
N ALA A 197 5.69 -18.10 4.73
CA ALA A 197 4.64 -17.64 5.65
C ALA A 197 3.22 -17.99 5.18
N LEU A 198 3.04 -18.26 3.88
CA LEU A 198 1.77 -18.70 3.28
C LEU A 198 1.66 -20.22 3.13
N GLU A 199 2.69 -20.99 3.52
CA GLU A 199 2.77 -22.45 3.37
C GLU A 199 2.66 -22.92 1.91
N ILE A 200 3.26 -22.17 0.96
CA ILE A 200 3.24 -22.45 -0.49
C ILE A 200 4.65 -22.79 -1.01
#